data_AF-A0A6L8U4X4-F1
#
_entry.id   AF-A0A6L8U4X4-F1
#
_cell.length_a   1.000
_cell.length_b   1.000
_cell.length_c   1.000
_cell.angle_alpha   90.00
_cell.angle_beta   90.00
_cell.angle_gamma   90.00
#
_symmetry.space_group_name_H-M   'P 1'
#
loop_
_entity.id
_entity.type
_entity.pdbx_description
1 polymer ?
#
loop_
_entity_poly.entity_id
_entity_poly.type
_entity_poly.pdbx_seq_one_letter_code
_entity_poly.pdbx_strand_id
1 'polypeptide(L)'
;MKAYLKAGLKRMEEENKTRISVKTVKHNKVIQRETKPDFINREIDWLYENGLRIEKEKLEIILNLPRNSLVSDLKLILKDSVFRYEYFKRLTEKSKNWPENRMSFPIHAIYILGELKASEALVDILETLRQEEDFIEFWYGDFMTNGLWEPLYYLSENNLETLKDFVLTPNIWTYARSEISCCVGQIGLHQPKRKGEVIKWFRDIF
;
A
#
# COMPACT_ATOMS: atom_id res chain seq x y z
N MET A 1 13.05 -15.30 29.71
CA MET A 1 12.66 -14.26 28.74
C MET A 1 13.87 -13.53 28.12
N LYS A 2 14.76 -12.90 28.91
CA LYS A 2 15.94 -12.17 28.38
C LYS A 2 16.91 -13.00 27.50
N ALA A 3 17.20 -14.25 27.86
CA ALA A 3 18.10 -15.11 27.08
C ALA A 3 17.52 -15.48 25.70
N TYR A 4 16.21 -15.74 25.63
CA TYR A 4 15.50 -16.02 24.38
C TYR A 4 15.46 -14.80 23.44
N LEU A 5 15.21 -13.61 23.99
CA LEU A 5 15.26 -12.36 23.22
C LEU A 5 16.66 -12.11 22.63
N LYS A 6 17.71 -12.34 23.42
CA LYS A 6 19.10 -12.18 22.94
C LYS A 6 19.46 -13.18 21.84
N ALA A 7 19.02 -14.44 21.96
CA ALA A 7 19.21 -15.45 20.94
C ALA A 7 18.41 -15.13 19.66
N GLY A 8 17.19 -14.59 19.79
CA GLY A 8 16.38 -14.10 18.67
C GLY A 8 17.05 -12.96 17.92
N LEU A 9 17.53 -11.94 18.63
CA LEU A 9 18.25 -10.80 18.03
C LEU A 9 19.50 -11.24 17.27
N LYS A 10 20.31 -12.12 17.87
CA LYS A 10 21.53 -12.64 17.22
C LYS A 10 21.20 -13.38 15.91
N ARG A 11 20.14 -14.18 15.90
CA ARG A 11 19.68 -14.89 14.70
C ARG A 11 19.22 -13.92 13.61
N MET A 12 18.43 -12.92 13.99
CA MET A 12 17.98 -11.87 13.07
C MET A 12 19.15 -11.08 12.46
N GLU A 13 20.18 -10.77 13.26
CA GLU A 13 21.42 -10.14 12.76
C GLU A 13 22.19 -11.05 11.78
N GLU A 14 22.26 -12.35 12.05
CA GLU A 14 22.90 -13.34 11.16
C GLU A 14 22.12 -13.50 9.85
N GLU A 15 20.79 -13.59 9.91
CA GLU A 15 19.90 -13.64 8.74
C GLU A 15 20.03 -12.36 7.89
N ASN A 16 20.08 -11.19 8.53
CA ASN A 16 20.25 -9.92 7.81
C ASN A 16 21.60 -9.81 7.08
N LYS A 17 22.66 -10.46 7.55
CA LYS A 17 23.98 -10.45 6.88
C LYS A 17 23.98 -11.25 5.58
N THR A 18 23.17 -12.30 5.49
CA THR A 18 23.08 -13.18 4.32
C THR A 18 21.86 -12.86 3.45
N ARG A 19 21.03 -11.90 3.86
CA ARG A 19 19.84 -11.47 3.14
C ARG A 19 20.21 -10.94 1.75
N ILE A 20 19.60 -11.53 0.73
CA ILE A 20 19.67 -11.04 -0.64
C ILE A 20 18.46 -10.14 -0.85
N SER A 21 18.71 -8.84 -1.04
CA SER A 21 17.67 -7.85 -1.34
C SER A 21 17.79 -7.35 -2.78
N VAL A 22 16.65 -7.09 -3.39
CA VAL A 22 16.58 -6.42 -4.69
C VAL A 22 16.95 -4.95 -4.50
N LYS A 23 17.74 -4.38 -5.43
CA LYS A 23 17.97 -2.93 -5.43
C LYS A 23 16.66 -2.22 -5.73
N THR A 24 16.24 -1.29 -4.88
CA THR A 24 15.00 -0.52 -5.06
C THR A 24 15.28 0.94 -5.42
N VAL A 25 14.30 1.60 -6.04
CA VAL A 25 14.41 3.02 -6.41
C VAL A 25 14.24 3.87 -5.15
N LYS A 26 15.29 4.61 -4.78
CA LYS A 26 15.25 5.52 -3.61
C LYS A 26 14.12 6.54 -3.72
N HIS A 27 13.44 6.80 -2.61
CA HIS A 27 12.39 7.82 -2.58
C HIS A 27 13.00 9.19 -2.93
N ASN A 28 12.19 10.02 -3.60
CA ASN A 28 12.64 11.33 -4.02
C ASN A 28 12.59 12.31 -2.84
N LYS A 29 13.78 12.80 -2.45
CA LYS A 29 13.92 13.77 -1.35
C LYS A 29 13.49 15.19 -1.71
N VAL A 30 13.50 15.55 -2.99
CA VAL A 30 13.18 16.91 -3.47
C VAL A 30 11.68 17.21 -3.37
N ILE A 31 10.84 16.18 -3.48
CA ILE A 31 9.38 16.31 -3.42
C ILE A 31 8.83 16.31 -1.99
N GLN A 32 9.69 16.18 -0.97
CA GLN A 32 9.24 16.08 0.41
C GLN A 32 8.59 17.39 0.91
N ARG A 33 7.59 17.24 1.79
CA ARG A 33 6.75 18.32 2.33
C ARG A 33 6.53 18.10 3.83
N GLU A 34 6.20 19.18 4.53
CA GLU A 34 5.87 19.13 5.97
C GLU A 34 4.35 19.21 6.21
N THR A 35 3.61 19.85 5.32
CA THR A 35 2.19 20.18 5.51
C THR A 35 1.29 19.22 4.75
N LYS A 36 0.22 18.79 5.42
CA LYS A 36 -0.89 18.02 4.82
C LYS A 36 -1.48 18.81 3.63
N PRO A 37 -1.88 18.15 2.53
CA PRO A 37 -2.59 18.81 1.45
C PRO A 37 -4.00 19.24 1.88
N ASP A 38 -4.58 20.14 1.11
CA ASP A 38 -5.99 20.52 1.24
C ASP A 38 -6.87 19.53 0.46
N PHE A 39 -7.95 19.06 1.09
CA PHE A 39 -8.92 18.14 0.50
C PHE A 39 -10.20 18.86 0.10
N ILE A 40 -10.88 18.32 -0.92
CA ILE A 40 -12.17 18.83 -1.38
C ILE A 40 -13.25 18.57 -0.31
N ASN A 41 -13.26 17.36 0.25
CA ASN A 41 -14.20 16.95 1.29
C ASN A 41 -13.51 17.00 2.65
N ARG A 42 -14.10 17.70 3.63
CA ARG A 42 -13.49 17.89 4.96
C ARG A 42 -13.45 16.61 5.79
N GLU A 43 -14.39 15.71 5.54
CA GLU A 43 -14.53 14.40 6.21
C GLU A 43 -13.32 13.50 5.97
N ILE A 44 -12.51 13.76 4.92
CA ILE A 44 -11.25 13.07 4.64
C ILE A 44 -10.25 13.24 5.79
N ASP A 45 -10.35 14.32 6.56
CA ASP A 45 -9.51 14.54 7.73
C ASP A 45 -9.64 13.43 8.78
N TRP A 46 -10.81 12.77 8.86
CA TRP A 46 -10.98 11.64 9.75
C TRP A 46 -10.04 10.48 9.43
N LEU A 47 -9.63 10.31 8.17
CA LEU A 47 -8.67 9.27 7.80
C LEU A 47 -7.26 9.53 8.38
N TYR A 48 -6.94 10.78 8.70
CA TYR A 48 -5.69 11.23 9.32
C TYR A 48 -5.76 11.29 10.85
N GLU A 49 -6.94 11.14 11.43
CA GLU A 49 -7.19 11.31 12.87
C GLU A 49 -7.55 10.00 13.58
N ASN A 50 -7.71 8.92 12.81
CA ASN A 50 -8.07 7.60 13.31
C ASN A 50 -7.00 6.57 12.89
N GLY A 51 -6.82 5.56 13.72
CA GLY A 51 -6.06 4.37 13.33
C GLY A 51 -6.92 3.46 12.47
N LEU A 52 -6.54 2.19 12.32
CA LEU A 52 -7.29 1.21 11.52
C LEU A 52 -8.77 1.03 11.90
N ARG A 53 -9.15 1.42 13.11
CA ARG A 53 -10.54 1.43 13.57
C ARG A 53 -11.13 2.83 13.40
N ILE A 54 -11.89 3.01 12.33
CA ILE A 54 -12.74 4.17 12.12
C ILE A 54 -14.16 3.82 12.56
N GLU A 55 -14.84 4.75 13.24
CA GLU A 55 -16.26 4.61 13.59
C GLU A 55 -17.11 4.39 12.32
N LYS A 56 -18.07 3.47 12.41
CA LYS A 56 -18.87 3.06 11.25
C LYS A 56 -19.61 4.24 10.63
N GLU A 57 -20.12 5.14 11.46
CA GLU A 57 -20.85 6.34 11.05
C GLU A 57 -19.97 7.28 10.23
N LYS A 58 -18.68 7.43 10.59
CA LYS A 58 -17.72 8.23 9.82
C LYS A 58 -17.44 7.61 8.45
N LEU A 59 -17.29 6.27 8.40
CA LEU A 59 -17.10 5.56 7.13
C LEU A 59 -18.33 5.66 6.23
N GLU A 60 -19.53 5.52 6.78
CA GLU A 60 -20.78 5.68 6.04
C GLU A 60 -20.92 7.09 5.46
N ILE A 61 -20.55 8.12 6.21
CA ILE A 61 -20.52 9.50 5.69
C ILE A 61 -19.52 9.62 4.54
N ILE A 62 -18.28 9.13 4.72
CA ILE A 62 -17.24 9.19 3.67
C ILE A 62 -17.71 8.48 2.40
N LEU A 63 -18.28 7.28 2.52
CA LEU A 63 -18.76 6.50 1.37
C LEU A 63 -19.95 7.14 0.64
N ASN A 64 -20.69 8.04 1.30
CA ASN A 64 -21.79 8.79 0.69
C ASN A 64 -21.37 10.13 0.07
N LEU A 65 -20.09 10.51 0.16
CA LEU A 65 -19.58 11.71 -0.52
C LEU A 65 -19.67 11.58 -2.06
N PRO A 66 -19.66 12.69 -2.81
CA PRO A 66 -19.63 12.64 -4.27
C PRO A 66 -18.42 11.84 -4.78
N ARG A 67 -18.68 10.75 -5.51
CA ARG A 67 -17.64 9.78 -5.91
C ARG A 67 -16.42 10.44 -6.55
N ASN A 68 -16.61 11.41 -7.44
CA ASN A 68 -15.49 12.05 -8.16
C ASN A 68 -14.59 12.86 -7.22
N SER A 69 -15.16 13.63 -6.28
CA SER A 69 -14.34 14.38 -5.31
C SER A 69 -13.69 13.44 -4.30
N LEU A 70 -14.42 12.41 -3.84
CA LEU A 70 -13.89 11.40 -2.93
C LEU A 70 -12.70 10.64 -3.54
N VAL A 71 -12.84 10.10 -4.75
CA VAL A 71 -11.74 9.39 -5.43
C VAL A 71 -10.55 10.33 -5.66
N SER A 72 -10.79 11.60 -6.01
CA SER A 72 -9.72 12.59 -6.14
C SER A 72 -8.95 12.80 -4.83
N ASP A 73 -9.65 12.95 -3.71
CA ASP A 73 -9.03 13.13 -2.40
C ASP A 73 -8.28 11.88 -1.94
N LEU A 74 -8.82 10.68 -2.18
CA LEU A 74 -8.15 9.41 -1.85
C LEU A 74 -6.88 9.20 -2.67
N LYS A 75 -6.88 9.59 -3.96
CA LYS A 75 -5.65 9.59 -4.78
C LYS A 75 -4.63 10.62 -4.27
N LEU A 76 -5.09 11.75 -3.74
CA LEU A 76 -4.23 12.76 -3.13
C LEU A 76 -3.60 12.26 -1.82
N ILE A 77 -4.34 11.47 -1.01
CA ILE A 77 -3.78 10.77 0.15
C ILE A 77 -2.60 9.86 -0.24
N LEU A 78 -2.75 9.06 -1.30
CA LEU A 78 -1.67 8.19 -1.77
C LEU A 78 -0.43 8.98 -2.18
N LYS A 79 -0.61 10.14 -2.82
CA LYS A 79 0.51 11.04 -3.14
C LYS A 79 1.13 11.66 -1.89
N ASP A 80 0.30 12.00 -0.92
CA ASP A 80 0.73 12.58 0.35
C ASP A 80 1.60 11.60 1.17
N SER A 81 1.30 10.31 1.14
CA SER A 81 2.15 9.30 1.81
C SER A 81 3.59 9.33 1.28
N VAL A 82 3.76 9.57 -0.03
CA VAL A 82 5.05 9.75 -0.71
C VAL A 82 5.68 11.11 -0.38
N PHE A 83 4.89 12.19 -0.49
CA PHE A 83 5.39 13.56 -0.28
C PHE A 83 5.73 13.87 1.16
N ARG A 84 5.16 13.18 2.15
CA ARG A 84 5.44 13.40 3.57
C ARG A 84 6.13 12.23 4.24
N TYR A 85 6.70 11.30 3.47
CA TYR A 85 7.41 10.14 4.00
C TYR A 85 8.49 10.54 5.03
N GLU A 86 9.36 11.50 4.70
CA GLU A 86 10.43 11.93 5.62
C GLU A 86 9.87 12.62 6.88
N TYR A 87 8.77 13.37 6.75
CA TYR A 87 8.09 13.98 7.90
C TYR A 87 7.60 12.92 8.88
N PHE A 88 6.89 11.91 8.40
CA PHE A 88 6.35 10.84 9.23
C PHE A 88 7.44 9.91 9.78
N LYS A 89 8.48 9.64 8.99
CA LYS A 89 9.67 8.90 9.45
C LYS A 89 10.34 9.60 10.63
N ARG A 90 10.57 10.91 10.54
CA ARG A 90 11.13 11.68 11.68
C ARG A 90 10.19 11.70 12.88
N LEU A 91 8.88 11.70 12.64
CA LEU A 91 7.88 11.69 13.71
C LEU A 91 7.99 10.40 14.53
N THR A 92 8.10 9.23 13.90
CA THR A 92 8.26 7.94 14.59
C THR A 92 9.61 7.79 15.28
N GLU A 93 10.69 8.27 14.65
CA GLU A 93 12.03 8.29 15.24
C GLU A 93 12.07 9.12 16.53
N LYS A 94 11.37 10.27 16.55
CA LYS A 94 11.28 11.16 17.73
C LYS A 94 10.40 10.60 18.83
N SER A 95 9.22 10.08 18.49
CA SER A 95 8.26 9.55 19.48
C SER A 95 8.71 8.21 20.08
N LYS A 96 9.63 7.49 19.41
CA LYS A 96 10.03 6.11 19.71
C LYS A 96 8.86 5.11 19.71
N ASN A 97 7.70 5.53 19.22
CA ASN A 97 6.44 4.79 19.21
C ASN A 97 5.69 5.12 17.92
N TRP A 98 4.97 4.14 17.36
CA TRP A 98 4.10 4.35 16.21
C TRP A 98 2.81 5.09 16.62
N PRO A 99 2.56 6.32 16.14
CA PRO A 99 1.35 7.05 16.46
C PRO A 99 0.19 6.56 15.59
N GLU A 100 -0.36 5.40 15.96
CA GLU A 100 -1.36 4.65 15.19
C GLU A 100 -2.48 5.54 14.62
N ASN A 101 -3.00 6.46 15.43
CA ASN A 101 -4.10 7.34 15.06
C ASN A 101 -3.77 8.41 13.99
N ARG A 102 -2.55 8.43 13.46
CA ARG A 102 -2.11 9.39 12.44
C ARG A 102 -1.41 8.74 11.25
N MET A 103 -1.26 7.42 11.26
CA MET A 103 -0.42 6.70 10.30
C MET A 103 -1.20 5.75 9.40
N SER A 104 -2.45 5.44 9.71
CA SER A 104 -3.25 4.48 8.93
C SER A 104 -3.88 5.07 7.67
N PHE A 105 -3.76 6.38 7.44
CA PHE A 105 -4.42 7.08 6.33
C PHE A 105 -4.12 6.51 4.91
N PRO A 106 -2.90 6.03 4.57
CA PRO A 106 -2.67 5.43 3.26
C PRO A 106 -3.40 4.08 3.11
N ILE A 107 -3.51 3.32 4.20
CA ILE A 107 -4.25 2.05 4.24
C ILE A 107 -5.74 2.32 4.05
N HIS A 108 -6.29 3.28 4.80
CA HIS A 108 -7.68 3.69 4.63
C HIS A 108 -8.01 4.05 3.18
N ALA A 109 -7.13 4.81 2.53
CA ALA A 109 -7.34 5.21 1.14
C ALA A 109 -7.41 4.01 0.19
N ILE A 110 -6.49 3.05 0.31
CA ILE A 110 -6.48 1.85 -0.54
C ILE A 110 -7.76 1.03 -0.37
N TYR A 111 -8.19 0.79 0.88
CA TYR A 111 -9.39 0.00 1.15
C TYR A 111 -10.68 0.69 0.69
N ILE A 112 -10.80 2.01 0.91
CA ILE A 112 -11.96 2.78 0.45
C ILE A 112 -11.98 2.83 -1.09
N LEU A 113 -10.84 2.99 -1.76
CA LEU A 113 -10.76 2.90 -3.23
C LEU A 113 -11.22 1.53 -3.73
N GLY A 114 -10.84 0.45 -3.04
CA GLY A 114 -11.30 -0.92 -3.30
C GLY A 114 -12.83 -1.06 -3.17
N GLU A 115 -13.40 -0.55 -2.07
CA GLU A 115 -14.85 -0.54 -1.82
C GLU A 115 -15.62 0.21 -2.93
N LEU A 116 -15.08 1.35 -3.37
CA LEU A 116 -15.64 2.15 -4.46
C LEU A 116 -15.41 1.53 -5.86
N LYS A 117 -14.65 0.43 -5.95
CA LYS A 117 -14.19 -0.19 -7.20
C LYS A 117 -13.60 0.85 -8.17
N ALA A 118 -12.82 1.78 -7.64
CA ALA A 118 -12.29 2.93 -8.37
C ALA A 118 -11.09 2.57 -9.26
N SER A 119 -11.32 1.76 -10.30
CA SER A 119 -10.27 1.25 -11.20
C SER A 119 -9.35 2.34 -11.77
N GLU A 120 -9.82 3.58 -11.91
CA GLU A 120 -9.04 4.74 -12.32
C GLU A 120 -7.96 5.19 -11.32
N ALA A 121 -7.94 4.64 -10.11
CA ALA A 121 -6.94 4.88 -9.08
C ALA A 121 -5.89 3.75 -8.98
N LEU A 122 -6.03 2.68 -9.77
CA LEU A 122 -5.10 1.54 -9.73
C LEU A 122 -3.65 1.99 -9.94
N VAL A 123 -3.40 2.85 -10.92
CA VAL A 123 -2.05 3.36 -11.21
C VAL A 123 -1.48 4.12 -10.01
N ASP A 124 -2.27 4.96 -9.34
CA ASP A 124 -1.81 5.71 -8.18
C ASP A 124 -1.40 4.81 -7.00
N ILE A 125 -2.08 3.68 -6.79
CA ILE A 125 -1.66 2.67 -5.81
C ILE A 125 -0.37 1.99 -6.27
N LEU A 126 -0.29 1.58 -7.52
CA LEU A 126 0.93 0.96 -8.05
C LEU A 126 2.14 1.90 -7.91
N GLU A 127 1.98 3.20 -8.12
CA GLU A 127 3.05 4.19 -7.91
C GLU A 127 3.54 4.28 -6.45
N THR A 128 2.69 4.06 -5.45
CA THR A 128 3.16 3.94 -4.06
C THR A 128 3.91 2.63 -3.83
N LEU A 129 3.50 1.54 -4.50
CA LEU A 129 4.20 0.25 -4.46
C LEU A 129 5.48 0.21 -5.30
N ARG A 130 5.76 1.25 -6.11
CA ARG A 130 7.04 1.44 -6.81
C ARG A 130 8.12 2.11 -5.96
N GLN A 131 7.76 2.63 -4.79
CA GLN A 131 8.73 3.27 -3.90
C GLN A 131 9.71 2.24 -3.30
N GLU A 132 10.74 2.70 -2.62
CA GLU A 132 11.74 1.79 -2.05
C GLU A 132 11.20 0.89 -0.93
N GLU A 133 11.95 -0.17 -0.64
CA GLU A 133 11.69 -1.12 0.44
C GLU A 133 11.38 -0.41 1.78
N ASP A 134 12.23 0.53 2.22
CA ASP A 134 12.02 1.27 3.48
C ASP A 134 10.72 2.08 3.51
N PHE A 135 10.24 2.53 2.35
CA PHE A 135 8.96 3.25 2.25
C PHE A 135 7.80 2.26 2.36
N ILE A 136 7.88 1.16 1.61
CA ILE A 136 6.81 0.17 1.55
C ILE A 136 6.68 -0.51 2.91
N GLU A 137 7.79 -0.89 3.54
CA GLU A 137 7.80 -1.45 4.89
C GLU A 137 7.21 -0.47 5.91
N PHE A 138 7.57 0.81 5.82
CA PHE A 138 7.07 1.83 6.74
C PHE A 138 5.55 1.98 6.68
N TRP A 139 4.95 2.04 5.49
CA TRP A 139 3.52 2.30 5.35
C TRP A 139 2.66 1.05 5.27
N TYR A 140 3.18 -0.03 4.69
CA TYR A 140 2.41 -1.18 4.25
C TYR A 140 2.96 -2.51 4.77
N GLY A 141 4.08 -2.54 5.50
CA GLY A 141 4.76 -3.78 5.90
C GLY A 141 3.84 -4.84 6.51
N ASP A 142 3.00 -4.45 7.49
CA ASP A 142 2.06 -5.37 8.16
C ASP A 142 0.90 -5.84 7.25
N PHE A 143 0.60 -5.11 6.18
CA PHE A 143 -0.49 -5.37 5.23
C PHE A 143 -0.05 -6.13 3.99
N MET A 144 1.23 -5.98 3.64
CA MET A 144 1.86 -6.75 2.58
C MET A 144 1.75 -8.23 2.89
N THR A 145 1.33 -9.02 1.90
CA THR A 145 1.09 -10.47 1.98
C THR A 145 -0.04 -10.92 2.91
N ASN A 146 -0.73 -9.99 3.58
CA ASN A 146 -1.79 -10.31 4.55
C ASN A 146 -3.20 -9.88 4.12
N GLY A 147 -3.36 -8.90 3.22
CA GLY A 147 -4.70 -8.46 2.83
C GLY A 147 -4.78 -7.36 1.78
N LEU A 148 -3.67 -6.77 1.35
CA LEU A 148 -3.68 -5.69 0.36
C LEU A 148 -4.16 -6.16 -1.02
N TRP A 149 -4.09 -7.47 -1.31
CA TRP A 149 -4.59 -8.09 -2.53
C TRP A 149 -6.09 -7.90 -2.72
N GLU A 150 -6.88 -7.77 -1.66
CA GLU A 150 -8.35 -7.68 -1.74
C GLU A 150 -8.81 -6.37 -2.39
N PRO A 151 -8.41 -5.17 -1.90
CA PRO A 151 -8.75 -3.93 -2.61
C PRO A 151 -8.16 -3.89 -4.02
N LEU A 152 -6.96 -4.45 -4.23
CA LEU A 152 -6.36 -4.55 -5.56
C LEU A 152 -7.18 -5.44 -6.51
N TYR A 153 -7.75 -6.54 -6.02
CA TYR A 153 -8.61 -7.43 -6.80
C TYR A 153 -9.83 -6.69 -7.35
N TYR A 154 -10.50 -5.89 -6.51
CA TYR A 154 -11.65 -5.08 -6.94
C TYR A 154 -11.28 -3.96 -7.92
N LEU A 155 -10.06 -3.41 -7.82
CA LEU A 155 -9.58 -2.32 -8.67
C LEU A 155 -9.03 -2.79 -10.02
N SER A 156 -8.55 -4.03 -10.09
CA SER A 156 -7.77 -4.54 -11.22
C SER A 156 -8.56 -5.42 -12.18
N GLU A 157 -9.87 -5.58 -11.97
CA GLU A 157 -10.72 -6.54 -12.70
C GLU A 157 -10.47 -6.53 -14.23
N ASN A 158 -10.28 -5.35 -14.84
CA ASN A 158 -10.09 -5.24 -16.29
C ASN A 158 -8.67 -4.79 -16.72
N ASN A 159 -7.68 -4.82 -15.83
CA ASN A 159 -6.36 -4.20 -16.05
C ASN A 159 -5.18 -5.16 -15.78
N LEU A 160 -5.26 -6.43 -16.20
CA LEU A 160 -4.18 -7.41 -15.99
C LEU A 160 -2.85 -7.02 -16.65
N GLU A 161 -2.88 -6.36 -17.81
CA GLU A 161 -1.65 -5.90 -18.48
C GLU A 161 -0.93 -4.83 -17.65
N THR A 162 -1.66 -3.91 -17.00
CA THR A 162 -1.04 -2.93 -16.08
C THR A 162 -0.38 -3.61 -14.89
N LEU A 163 -1.01 -4.67 -14.36
CA LEU A 163 -0.41 -5.48 -13.29
C LEU A 163 0.84 -6.24 -13.77
N LYS A 164 0.82 -6.74 -15.01
CA LYS A 164 1.96 -7.41 -15.66
C LYS A 164 3.13 -6.45 -15.79
N ASP A 165 2.90 -5.25 -16.33
CA ASP A 165 3.91 -4.21 -16.50
C ASP A 165 4.56 -3.84 -15.16
N PHE A 166 3.76 -3.72 -14.10
CA PHE A 166 4.28 -3.48 -12.76
C PHE A 166 5.22 -4.60 -12.29
N VAL A 167 4.80 -5.87 -12.40
CA VAL A 167 5.61 -7.02 -11.95
C VAL A 167 6.90 -7.16 -12.76
N LEU A 168 6.87 -6.85 -14.05
CA LEU A 168 8.05 -6.88 -14.92
C LEU A 168 8.97 -5.67 -14.74
N THR A 169 8.50 -4.58 -14.13
CA THR A 169 9.32 -3.37 -13.93
C THR A 169 10.52 -3.69 -13.04
N PRO A 170 11.78 -3.42 -13.47
CA PRO A 170 12.96 -3.69 -12.66
C PRO A 170 12.95 -2.88 -11.35
N ASN A 171 13.72 -3.35 -10.36
CA ASN A 171 13.93 -2.65 -9.08
C ASN A 171 12.68 -2.44 -8.21
N ILE A 172 11.62 -3.23 -8.45
CA ILE A 172 10.47 -3.30 -7.54
C ILE A 172 10.77 -4.31 -6.44
N TRP A 173 10.43 -3.94 -5.20
CA TRP A 173 10.63 -4.78 -4.05
C TRP A 173 9.85 -6.11 -4.16
N THR A 174 10.46 -7.20 -3.71
CA THR A 174 9.95 -8.57 -3.95
C THR A 174 8.53 -8.78 -3.42
N TYR A 175 8.23 -8.28 -2.22
CA TYR A 175 6.90 -8.48 -1.62
C TYR A 175 5.81 -7.65 -2.30
N ALA A 176 6.12 -6.45 -2.80
CA ALA A 176 5.19 -5.68 -3.62
C ALA A 176 4.84 -6.43 -4.93
N ARG A 177 5.82 -7.07 -5.59
CA ARG A 177 5.55 -7.94 -6.76
C ARG A 177 4.71 -9.17 -6.40
N SER A 178 5.01 -9.78 -5.25
CA SER A 178 4.27 -10.93 -4.75
C SER A 178 2.82 -10.56 -4.49
N GLU A 179 2.54 -9.38 -3.94
CA GLU A 179 1.18 -8.92 -3.66
C GLU A 179 0.33 -8.79 -4.93
N ILE A 180 0.91 -8.24 -6.01
CA ILE A 180 0.24 -8.18 -7.31
C ILE A 180 -0.01 -9.58 -7.87
N SER A 181 0.96 -10.48 -7.72
CA SER A 181 0.80 -11.87 -8.15
C SER A 181 -0.31 -12.58 -7.36
N CYS A 182 -0.41 -12.34 -6.06
CA CYS A 182 -1.51 -12.83 -5.21
C CYS A 182 -2.85 -12.30 -5.72
N CYS A 183 -2.96 -10.99 -5.97
CA CYS A 183 -4.17 -10.37 -6.53
C CYS A 183 -4.60 -11.03 -7.86
N VAL A 184 -3.68 -11.26 -8.80
CA VAL A 184 -4.00 -11.93 -10.07
C VAL A 184 -4.43 -13.39 -9.86
N GLY A 185 -3.80 -14.10 -8.92
CA GLY A 185 -4.23 -15.44 -8.52
C GLY A 185 -5.68 -15.45 -8.02
N GLN A 186 -6.07 -14.45 -7.22
CA GLN A 186 -7.43 -14.31 -6.68
C GLN A 186 -8.47 -14.09 -7.78
N ILE A 187 -8.13 -13.40 -8.88
CA ILE A 187 -8.99 -13.32 -10.07
C ILE A 187 -9.30 -14.72 -10.62
N GLY A 188 -8.29 -15.60 -10.72
CA GLY A 188 -8.50 -16.97 -11.21
C GLY A 188 -9.34 -17.85 -10.29
N LEU A 189 -9.29 -17.59 -8.98
CA LEU A 189 -10.05 -18.32 -7.96
C LEU A 189 -11.51 -17.85 -7.88
N HIS A 190 -11.73 -16.54 -7.83
CA HIS A 190 -13.06 -15.94 -7.68
C HIS A 190 -13.81 -15.79 -9.00
N GLN A 191 -13.10 -15.79 -10.14
CA GLN A 191 -13.69 -15.71 -11.48
C GLN A 191 -13.24 -16.91 -12.34
N PRO A 192 -13.78 -18.13 -12.12
CA PRO A 192 -13.28 -19.35 -12.78
C PRO A 192 -13.27 -19.30 -14.31
N LYS A 193 -14.17 -18.52 -14.92
CA LYS A 193 -14.22 -18.30 -16.38
C LYS A 193 -12.94 -17.64 -16.92
N ARG A 194 -12.22 -16.88 -16.09
CA ARG A 194 -10.98 -16.18 -16.44
C ARG A 194 -9.71 -16.95 -16.06
N LYS A 195 -9.84 -18.17 -15.53
CA LYS A 195 -8.68 -18.99 -15.13
C LYS A 195 -7.66 -19.17 -16.25
N GLY A 196 -8.10 -19.33 -17.50
CA GLY A 196 -7.20 -19.45 -18.65
C GLY A 196 -6.34 -18.20 -18.90
N GLU A 197 -6.94 -17.02 -18.75
CA GLU A 197 -6.27 -15.72 -18.85
C GLU A 197 -5.20 -15.58 -17.75
N VAL A 198 -5.56 -15.91 -16.50
CA VAL A 198 -4.64 -15.87 -15.35
C VAL A 198 -3.48 -16.86 -15.51
N ILE A 199 -3.73 -18.10 -15.98
CA ILE A 199 -2.65 -19.07 -16.24
C ILE A 199 -1.68 -18.54 -17.30
N LYS A 200 -2.21 -17.91 -18.36
CA LYS A 200 -1.37 -17.29 -19.39
C LYS A 200 -0.53 -16.15 -18.80
N TRP A 201 -1.14 -15.29 -17.99
CA TRP A 201 -0.44 -14.18 -17.32
C TRP A 201 0.76 -14.66 -16.51
N PHE A 202 0.63 -15.73 -15.72
CA PHE A 202 1.75 -16.29 -14.96
C PHE A 202 2.85 -16.88 -15.86
N ARG A 203 2.47 -17.59 -16.93
CA ARG A 203 3.44 -18.16 -17.90
C ARG A 203 4.26 -17.10 -18.64
N ASP A 204 3.70 -15.91 -18.82
CA ASP A 204 4.40 -14.82 -19.50
C ASP A 204 5.44 -14.15 -18.58
N ILE A 205 5.42 -14.41 -17.27
CA ILE A 205 6.25 -13.73 -16.26
C ILE A 205 7.29 -14.67 -15.63
N PHE A 206 6.92 -15.93 -15.36
CA PHE A 206 7.72 -16.92 -14.64
C PHE A 206 8.01 -18.16 -15.51
#